data_AF-A0A1H8RB92-F1
#
_entry.id   AF-A0A1H8RB92-F1
#
_cell.length_a   1.000
_cell.length_b   1.000
_cell.length_c   1.000
_cell.angle_alpha   90.00
_cell.angle_beta   90.00
_cell.angle_gamma   90.00
#
_symmetry.space_group_name_H-M   'P 1'
#
loop_
_entity.id
_entity.type
_entity.pdbx_description
1 polymer ?
#
loop_
_entity_poly.entity_id
_entity_poly.type
_entity_poly.pdbx_seq_one_letter_code
_entity_poly.pdbx_strand_id
1 'polypeptide(L)'
;MIFDPQTPYLLNLKAQFENNHERLNFPELWHRNCIALATGLLHRQSIDHAACVERCELADAGLEHALEIHATWPRGWDISLSYALTCQATGEVWATASGCSFTRPQLGLNPVGHFSRQDDGRIYLVNMFQREAYGVFVTPTAAQIDGRLYEMVLKGRWDGRKVVPITDTPGPPPAAP
;
A
#
# COMPACT_ATOMS: atom_id res chain seq x y z
N MET A 1 -8.10 -26.75 -22.96
CA MET A 1 -7.05 -27.02 -21.95
C MET A 1 -7.17 -25.90 -20.91
N ILE A 2 -8.26 -25.91 -20.14
CA ILE A 2 -8.47 -26.55 -18.83
C ILE A 2 -7.64 -25.85 -17.73
N PHE A 3 -8.20 -24.75 -17.22
CA PHE A 3 -7.89 -24.23 -15.90
C PHE A 3 -8.49 -25.20 -14.88
N ASP A 4 -7.65 -25.97 -14.20
CA ASP A 4 -8.04 -26.69 -12.98
C ASP A 4 -7.69 -25.81 -11.77
N PRO A 5 -8.67 -25.32 -10.99
CA PRO A 5 -8.42 -24.54 -9.79
C PRO A 5 -7.76 -25.36 -8.66
N GLN A 6 -7.60 -26.68 -8.79
CA GLN A 6 -6.94 -27.54 -7.81
C GLN A 6 -5.47 -27.83 -8.12
N THR A 7 -4.95 -27.48 -9.30
CA THR A 7 -3.52 -27.59 -9.62
C THR A 7 -2.86 -26.20 -9.61
N PRO A 8 -2.11 -25.81 -8.57
CA PRO A 8 -1.19 -24.69 -8.71
C PRO A 8 -0.08 -25.15 -9.66
N TYR A 9 -0.22 -24.83 -10.95
CA TYR A 9 0.84 -25.05 -11.92
C TYR A 9 2.13 -24.39 -11.42
N LEU A 10 3.29 -25.03 -11.60
CA LEU A 10 4.61 -24.50 -11.19
C LEU A 10 4.88 -23.06 -11.67
N LEU A 11 4.27 -22.66 -12.80
CA LEU A 11 4.26 -21.27 -13.30
C LEU A 11 3.60 -20.27 -12.34
N ASN A 12 2.53 -20.66 -11.65
CA ASN A 12 1.88 -19.83 -10.62
C ASN A 12 2.74 -19.71 -9.36
N LEU A 13 3.54 -20.74 -9.03
CA LEU A 13 4.40 -20.69 -7.85
C LEU A 13 5.55 -19.70 -8.04
N LYS A 14 6.26 -19.82 -9.17
CA LYS A 14 7.31 -18.86 -9.52
C LYS A 14 6.77 -17.43 -9.54
N ALA A 15 5.60 -17.22 -10.15
CA ALA A 15 4.95 -15.92 -10.17
C ALA A 15 4.63 -15.37 -8.77
N GLN A 16 4.31 -16.23 -7.78
CA GLN A 16 4.07 -15.81 -6.40
C GLN A 16 5.37 -15.42 -5.69
N PHE A 17 6.45 -16.21 -5.83
CA PHE A 17 7.75 -15.86 -5.27
C PHE A 17 8.36 -14.60 -5.90
N GLU A 18 8.07 -14.34 -7.18
CA GLU A 18 8.51 -13.15 -7.92
C GLU A 18 7.55 -11.95 -7.79
N ASN A 19 6.43 -12.09 -7.06
CA ASN A 19 5.47 -11.02 -6.84
C ASN A 19 6.01 -9.99 -5.83
N ASN A 20 6.98 -9.19 -6.26
CA ASN A 20 7.59 -8.13 -5.47
C ASN A 20 6.56 -7.14 -4.94
N HIS A 21 5.48 -6.88 -5.67
CA HIS A 21 4.44 -5.99 -5.20
C HIS A 21 3.80 -6.50 -3.89
N GLU A 22 3.30 -7.75 -3.89
CA GLU A 22 2.71 -8.33 -2.68
C GLU A 22 3.73 -8.51 -1.57
N ARG A 23 4.95 -8.96 -1.91
CA ARG A 23 6.05 -9.10 -0.94
C ARG A 23 6.38 -7.79 -0.24
N LEU A 24 6.46 -6.69 -0.97
CA LEU A 24 6.83 -5.37 -0.42
C LEU A 24 5.67 -4.65 0.25
N ASN A 25 4.41 -4.91 -0.11
CA ASN A 25 3.27 -4.19 0.45
C ASN A 25 2.54 -4.99 1.54
N PHE A 26 2.62 -6.33 1.49
CA PHE A 26 1.95 -7.24 2.42
C PHE A 26 2.87 -8.42 2.81
N PRO A 27 4.07 -8.14 3.37
CA PRO A 27 5.14 -9.13 3.55
C PRO A 27 4.70 -10.39 4.31
N GLU A 28 3.97 -10.25 5.42
CA GLU A 28 3.49 -11.38 6.22
C GLU A 28 2.41 -12.21 5.52
N LEU A 29 1.56 -11.59 4.70
CA LEU A 29 0.53 -12.31 3.94
C LEU A 29 1.17 -13.09 2.79
N TRP A 30 2.07 -12.42 2.04
CA TRP A 30 2.85 -13.04 0.97
C TRP A 30 3.66 -14.24 1.48
N HIS A 31 4.35 -14.08 2.62
CA HIS A 31 5.13 -15.13 3.26
C HIS A 31 4.28 -16.35 3.61
N ARG A 32 3.18 -16.14 4.35
CA ARG A 32 2.24 -17.22 4.71
C ARG A 32 1.72 -17.97 3.48
N ASN A 33 1.39 -17.25 2.41
CA ASN A 33 0.96 -17.86 1.15
C ASN A 33 2.06 -18.72 0.53
N CYS A 34 3.30 -18.23 0.48
CA CYS A 34 4.45 -18.98 -0.06
C CYS A 34 4.73 -20.27 0.74
N ILE A 35 4.71 -20.20 2.08
CA ILE A 35 4.87 -21.37 2.96
C ILE A 35 3.74 -22.38 2.76
N ALA A 36 2.48 -21.91 2.72
CA ALA A 36 1.32 -22.79 2.50
C ALA A 36 1.38 -23.51 1.14
N LEU A 37 1.87 -22.83 0.11
CA LEU A 37 2.05 -23.43 -1.22
C LEU A 37 3.17 -24.47 -1.22
N ALA A 38 4.34 -24.17 -0.64
CA ALA A 38 5.46 -25.11 -0.58
C ALA A 38 5.10 -26.39 0.19
N THR A 39 4.48 -26.25 1.36
CA THR A 39 4.02 -27.38 2.18
C THR A 39 2.91 -28.18 1.49
N GLY A 40 1.97 -27.50 0.82
CA GLY A 40 0.93 -28.15 0.02
C GLY A 40 1.48 -28.99 -1.13
N LEU A 41 2.54 -28.55 -1.80
CA LEU A 41 3.21 -29.30 -2.86
C LEU A 41 3.94 -30.54 -2.33
N LEU A 42 4.59 -30.43 -1.17
CA LEU A 42 5.22 -31.56 -0.49
C LEU A 42 4.18 -32.62 -0.12
N HIS A 43 3.05 -32.22 0.46
CA HIS A 43 1.96 -33.13 0.83
C HIS A 43 1.39 -33.89 -0.38
N ARG A 44 1.35 -33.25 -1.55
CA ARG A 44 0.91 -33.86 -2.82
C ARG A 44 2.03 -34.63 -3.53
N GLN A 45 3.19 -34.78 -2.90
CA GLN A 45 4.38 -35.47 -3.47
C GLN A 45 4.81 -34.89 -4.83
N SER A 46 4.51 -33.60 -5.07
CA SER A 46 4.85 -32.91 -6.32
C SER A 46 6.25 -32.31 -6.30
N ILE A 47 6.83 -32.20 -5.10
CA ILE A 47 8.23 -31.84 -4.83
C ILE A 47 8.76 -32.76 -3.73
N ASP A 48 10.08 -32.88 -3.64
CA ASP A 48 10.71 -33.58 -2.53
C ASP A 48 10.91 -32.66 -1.32
N HIS A 49 11.39 -33.23 -0.22
CA HIS A 49 11.62 -32.50 1.02
C HIS A 49 12.67 -31.40 0.86
N ALA A 50 13.77 -31.68 0.15
CA ALA A 50 14.85 -30.71 -0.06
C ALA A 50 14.35 -29.46 -0.80
N ALA A 51 13.56 -29.65 -1.86
CA ALA A 51 13.00 -28.56 -2.63
C ALA A 51 11.86 -27.84 -1.89
N CYS A 52 11.21 -28.48 -0.91
CA CYS A 52 10.29 -27.80 0.00
C CYS A 52 11.05 -26.86 0.96
N VAL A 53 12.16 -27.34 1.55
CA VAL A 53 13.01 -26.53 2.45
C VAL A 53 13.55 -25.30 1.73
N GLU A 54 14.14 -25.48 0.55
CA GLU A 54 14.66 -24.38 -0.27
C GLU A 54 13.61 -23.29 -0.52
N ARG A 55 12.36 -23.68 -0.81
CA ARG A 55 11.26 -22.73 -1.04
C ARG A 55 10.85 -21.99 0.24
N CYS A 56 10.87 -22.65 1.39
CA CYS A 56 10.60 -21.98 2.66
C CYS A 56 11.71 -20.98 3.01
N GLU A 57 12.98 -21.36 2.83
CA GLU A 57 14.12 -20.46 3.05
C GLU A 57 14.07 -19.22 2.14
N LEU A 58 13.66 -19.39 0.87
CA LEU A 58 13.43 -18.25 -0.03
C LEU A 58 12.30 -17.32 0.45
N ALA A 59 11.23 -17.89 1.00
CA ALA A 59 10.14 -17.10 1.58
C ALA A 59 10.63 -16.32 2.81
N ASP A 60 11.38 -16.96 3.70
CA ASP A 60 11.94 -16.35 4.90
C ASP A 60 12.89 -15.20 4.55
N ALA A 61 13.84 -15.41 3.63
CA ALA A 61 14.74 -14.36 3.15
C ALA A 61 13.97 -13.19 2.48
N GLY A 62 12.91 -13.51 1.73
CA GLY A 62 12.05 -12.51 1.11
C GLY A 62 11.29 -11.65 2.13
N LEU A 63 10.87 -12.25 3.25
CA LEU A 63 10.23 -11.58 4.38
C LEU A 63 11.21 -10.66 5.11
N GLU A 64 12.39 -11.17 5.47
CA GLU A 64 13.43 -10.39 6.15
C GLU A 64 13.82 -9.15 5.34
N HIS A 65 14.08 -9.32 4.05
CA HIS A 65 14.39 -8.23 3.14
C HIS A 65 13.25 -7.21 3.04
N ALA A 66 12.00 -7.66 2.95
CA ALA A 66 10.86 -6.76 2.91
C ALA A 66 10.69 -5.98 4.23
N LEU A 67 10.93 -6.62 5.38
CA LEU A 67 10.89 -5.97 6.69
C LEU A 67 12.02 -4.95 6.87
N GLU A 68 13.22 -5.23 6.37
CA GLU A 68 14.33 -4.28 6.35
C GLU A 68 13.99 -3.03 5.53
N ILE A 69 13.43 -3.23 4.32
CA ILE A 69 12.88 -2.16 3.49
C ILE A 69 11.74 -1.42 4.23
N HIS A 70 10.98 -2.09 5.09
CA HIS A 70 9.94 -1.45 5.89
C HIS A 70 10.48 -0.60 7.03
N ALA A 71 11.62 -0.94 7.62
CA ALA A 71 12.21 -0.18 8.72
C ALA A 71 12.56 1.28 8.34
N THR A 72 12.69 1.57 7.04
CA THR A 72 12.90 2.92 6.48
C THR A 72 11.60 3.63 6.07
N TRP A 73 10.42 3.10 6.44
CA TRP A 73 9.11 3.70 6.14
C TRP A 73 9.07 5.18 6.50
N PRO A 74 8.26 5.96 5.77
CA PRO A 74 7.57 7.12 6.30
C PRO A 74 6.93 6.85 7.66
N ARG A 75 7.68 7.06 8.75
CA ARG A 75 7.13 7.01 10.11
C ARG A 75 6.01 8.04 10.23
N GLY A 76 4.86 7.63 10.78
CA GLY A 76 3.87 8.56 11.32
C GLY A 76 2.49 8.57 10.66
N TRP A 77 2.18 7.67 9.73
CA TRP A 77 0.82 7.57 9.20
C TRP A 77 0.06 6.46 9.92
N ASP A 78 -1.11 6.80 10.41
CA ASP A 78 -2.07 5.83 10.89
C ASP A 78 -3.09 5.57 9.78
N ILE A 79 -3.09 4.34 9.26
CA ILE A 79 -3.97 3.93 8.16
C ILE A 79 -5.46 4.00 8.53
N SER A 80 -5.81 4.07 9.81
CA SER A 80 -7.18 4.28 10.28
C SER A 80 -7.64 5.73 10.15
N LEU A 81 -6.71 6.66 9.90
CA LEU A 81 -6.97 8.09 9.79
C LEU A 81 -7.06 8.55 8.34
N SER A 82 -7.78 9.66 8.15
CA SER A 82 -7.91 10.31 6.84
C SER A 82 -6.94 11.49 6.75
N TYR A 83 -6.29 11.63 5.60
CA TYR A 83 -5.33 12.69 5.32
C TYR A 83 -5.64 13.39 3.99
N ALA A 84 -5.03 14.55 3.78
CA ALA A 84 -5.06 15.30 2.53
C ALA A 84 -3.63 15.60 2.08
N LEU A 85 -3.31 15.33 0.82
CA LEU A 85 -2.07 15.74 0.19
C LEU A 85 -2.19 17.19 -0.25
N THR A 86 -1.55 18.09 0.49
CA THR A 86 -1.74 19.53 0.38
C THR A 86 -0.43 20.21 -0.01
N CYS A 87 -0.47 21.01 -1.07
CA CYS A 87 0.67 21.82 -1.49
C CYS A 87 0.91 22.90 -0.42
N GLN A 88 2.09 22.91 0.22
CA GLN A 88 2.40 23.91 1.25
C GLN A 88 2.37 25.34 0.72
N ALA A 89 2.84 25.55 -0.51
CA ALA A 89 2.97 26.89 -1.09
C ALA A 89 1.62 27.52 -1.47
N THR A 90 0.63 26.70 -1.84
CA THR A 90 -0.64 27.19 -2.39
C THR A 90 -1.87 26.83 -1.55
N GLY A 91 -1.73 25.91 -0.59
CA GLY A 91 -2.86 25.33 0.15
C GLY A 91 -3.74 24.40 -0.69
N GLU A 92 -3.35 24.12 -1.94
CA GLU A 92 -4.10 23.28 -2.86
C GLU A 92 -4.10 21.82 -2.39
N VAL A 93 -5.29 21.22 -2.27
CA VAL A 93 -5.44 19.79 -1.99
C VAL A 93 -5.44 19.01 -3.29
N TRP A 94 -4.43 18.16 -3.49
CA TRP A 94 -4.29 17.31 -4.67
C TRP A 94 -5.13 16.04 -4.56
N ALA A 95 -5.11 15.37 -3.40
CA ALA A 95 -5.90 14.18 -3.14
C ALA A 95 -6.24 14.04 -1.65
N THR A 96 -7.26 13.23 -1.37
CA THR A 96 -7.59 12.77 -0.01
C THR A 96 -7.27 11.29 0.12
N ALA A 97 -6.59 10.93 1.20
CA ALA A 97 -6.13 9.59 1.48
C ALA A 97 -6.89 8.98 2.66
N SER A 98 -7.20 7.69 2.57
CA SER A 98 -7.73 6.88 3.66
C SER A 98 -7.19 5.46 3.50
N GLY A 99 -6.59 4.91 4.57
CA GLY A 99 -5.86 3.65 4.48
C GLY A 99 -4.71 3.72 3.46
N CYS A 100 -4.59 2.68 2.64
CA CYS A 100 -3.59 2.58 1.59
C CYS A 100 -4.01 3.23 0.25
N SER A 101 -5.19 3.88 0.20
CA SER A 101 -5.77 4.41 -1.05
C SER A 101 -6.00 5.92 -0.99
N PHE A 102 -6.11 6.55 -2.16
CA PHE A 102 -6.45 7.96 -2.26
C PHE A 102 -7.42 8.26 -3.41
N THR A 103 -8.10 9.38 -3.27
CA THR A 103 -9.15 9.89 -4.15
C THR A 103 -8.80 11.29 -4.64
N ARG A 104 -9.08 11.57 -5.92
CA ARG A 104 -8.93 12.90 -6.52
C ARG A 104 -10.32 13.40 -6.92
N PRO A 105 -10.83 14.50 -6.32
CA PRO A 105 -12.17 15.00 -6.61
C PRO A 105 -12.44 15.24 -8.11
N GLN A 106 -11.40 15.62 -8.86
CA GLN A 106 -11.50 15.99 -10.27
C GLN A 106 -11.54 14.80 -11.25
N LEU A 107 -11.25 13.58 -10.79
CA LEU A 107 -11.14 12.38 -11.65
C LEU A 107 -12.34 11.43 -11.56
N GLY A 108 -13.34 11.75 -10.73
CA GLY A 108 -14.66 11.11 -10.71
C GLY A 108 -14.75 9.70 -10.09
N LEU A 109 -13.82 8.79 -10.37
CA LEU A 109 -13.87 7.39 -9.89
C LEU A 109 -13.10 7.21 -8.58
N ASN A 110 -13.76 6.86 -7.48
CA ASN A 110 -13.10 6.71 -6.16
C ASN A 110 -13.07 5.24 -5.72
N PRO A 111 -11.92 4.71 -5.22
CA PRO A 111 -10.57 5.31 -5.22
C PRO A 111 -9.94 5.45 -6.62
N VAL A 112 -9.07 6.44 -6.82
CA VAL A 112 -8.35 6.65 -8.11
C VAL A 112 -6.94 6.05 -8.11
N GLY A 113 -6.40 5.77 -6.92
CA GLY A 113 -5.02 5.34 -6.74
C GLY A 113 -4.74 4.76 -5.36
N HIS A 114 -3.54 4.19 -5.22
CA HIS A 114 -3.06 3.63 -3.96
C HIS A 114 -1.58 3.93 -3.74
N PHE A 115 -1.16 3.81 -2.49
CA PHE A 115 0.23 3.90 -2.10
C PHE A 115 0.84 2.52 -2.25
N SER A 116 1.93 2.43 -3.00
CA SER A 116 2.65 1.18 -3.22
C SER A 116 4.14 1.37 -3.03
N ARG A 117 4.74 0.49 -2.25
CA ARG A 117 6.18 0.36 -2.18
C ARG A 117 6.71 -0.35 -3.43
N GLN A 118 7.75 0.23 -4.02
CA GLN A 118 8.47 -0.30 -5.17
C GLN A 118 9.84 -0.85 -4.73
N ASP A 119 10.54 -1.51 -5.67
CA ASP A 119 11.82 -2.21 -5.41
C ASP A 119 12.94 -1.30 -4.89
N ASP A 120 12.87 0.01 -5.14
CA ASP A 120 13.80 1.01 -4.60
C ASP A 120 13.52 1.38 -3.13
N GLY A 121 12.53 0.74 -2.52
CA GLY A 121 12.10 0.96 -1.14
C GLY A 121 11.23 2.19 -0.92
N ARG A 122 10.98 3.02 -1.94
CA ARG A 122 10.19 4.25 -1.82
C ARG A 122 8.69 3.95 -1.97
N ILE A 123 7.88 4.80 -1.36
CA ILE A 123 6.42 4.76 -1.54
C ILE A 123 6.06 5.63 -2.74
N TYR A 124 5.42 5.02 -3.72
CA TYR A 124 4.86 5.69 -4.88
C TYR A 124 3.35 5.84 -4.75
N LEU A 125 2.85 6.95 -5.27
CA LEU A 125 1.44 7.17 -5.52
C LEU A 125 1.16 6.64 -6.91
N VAL A 126 0.47 5.52 -7.02
CA VAL A 126 0.22 4.86 -8.30
C VAL A 126 -1.26 4.88 -8.62
N ASN A 127 -1.59 4.83 -9.91
CA ASN A 127 -2.97 4.60 -10.32
C ASN A 127 -3.47 3.24 -9.79
N MET A 128 -4.78 3.10 -9.65
CA MET A 128 -5.37 1.88 -9.07
C MET A 128 -4.98 0.60 -9.82
N PHE A 129 -4.63 0.71 -11.10
CA PHE A 129 -4.22 -0.41 -11.94
C PHE A 129 -2.69 -0.61 -12.01
N GLN A 130 -1.91 0.09 -11.17
CA GLN A 130 -0.44 0.03 -11.10
C GLN A 130 0.28 0.33 -12.42
N ARG A 131 -0.37 1.01 -13.37
CA ARG A 131 0.21 1.26 -14.70
C ARG A 131 1.14 2.46 -14.74
N GLU A 132 0.88 3.48 -13.90
CA GLU A 132 1.64 4.74 -13.87
C GLU A 132 1.72 5.29 -12.45
N ALA A 133 2.88 5.84 -12.12
CA ALA A 133 3.11 6.60 -10.90
C ALA A 133 2.72 8.06 -11.12
N TYR A 134 1.88 8.61 -10.24
CA TYR A 134 1.60 10.03 -10.16
C TYR A 134 2.68 10.80 -9.39
N GLY A 135 3.37 10.14 -8.47
CA GLY A 135 4.39 10.77 -7.65
C GLY A 135 5.05 9.82 -6.66
N VAL A 136 5.94 10.35 -5.85
CA VAL A 136 6.77 9.56 -4.93
C VAL A 136 7.00 10.30 -3.62
N PHE A 137 6.97 9.58 -2.51
CA PHE A 137 7.37 10.13 -1.22
C PHE A 137 8.88 10.39 -1.19
N VAL A 138 9.24 11.62 -0.82
CA VAL A 138 10.62 12.09 -0.66
C VAL A 138 10.98 12.26 0.81
N THR A 139 9.98 12.41 1.67
CA THR A 139 10.10 12.40 3.13
C THR A 139 8.98 11.54 3.74
N PRO A 140 8.98 11.32 5.07
CA PRO A 140 7.89 10.63 5.73
C PRO A 140 6.50 11.26 5.60
N THR A 141 6.39 12.54 5.24
CA THR A 141 5.10 13.23 5.13
C THR A 141 4.90 13.91 3.79
N ALA A 142 5.93 14.04 2.97
CA ALA A 142 5.90 14.79 1.72
C ALA A 142 6.05 13.89 0.50
N ALA A 143 5.12 14.05 -0.45
CA ALA A 143 5.19 13.50 -1.79
C ALA A 143 5.59 14.56 -2.80
N GLN A 144 6.48 14.20 -3.72
CA GLN A 144 6.75 14.97 -4.92
C GLN A 144 5.83 14.49 -6.05
N ILE A 145 5.03 15.41 -6.60
CA ILE A 145 4.04 15.16 -7.66
C ILE A 145 4.19 16.30 -8.67
N ASP A 146 4.45 15.98 -9.94
CA ASP A 146 4.64 16.97 -11.02
C ASP A 146 5.63 18.10 -10.65
N GLY A 147 6.72 17.74 -9.96
CA GLY A 147 7.76 18.69 -9.53
C GLY A 147 7.41 19.55 -8.31
N ARG A 148 6.22 19.38 -7.71
CA ARG A 148 5.76 20.11 -6.53
C ARG A 148 5.71 19.20 -5.30
N LEU A 149 5.90 19.78 -4.12
CA LEU A 149 5.80 19.06 -2.85
C LEU A 149 4.40 19.20 -2.24
N TYR A 150 3.83 18.05 -1.88
CA TYR A 150 2.54 17.93 -1.22
C TYR A 150 2.73 17.21 0.10
N GLU A 151 2.34 17.86 1.19
CA GLU A 151 2.41 17.28 2.54
C GLU A 151 1.11 16.55 2.88
N MET A 152 1.26 15.45 3.58
CA MET A 152 0.19 14.73 4.26
C MET A 152 -0.29 15.53 5.46
N VAL A 153 -1.47 16.15 5.33
CA VAL A 153 -2.14 16.89 6.40
C VAL A 153 -3.31 16.07 6.93
N LEU A 154 -3.36 15.85 8.25
CA LEU A 154 -4.46 15.10 8.87
C LEU A 154 -5.80 15.79 8.62
N LYS A 155 -6.78 15.06 8.08
CA LYS A 155 -8.12 15.58 7.73
C LYS A 155 -9.12 15.48 8.90
N GLY A 156 -8.64 15.75 10.10
CA GLY A 156 -9.41 15.65 11.34
C GLY A 156 -8.65 16.27 12.52
N ARG A 157 -9.37 16.60 13.60
CA ARG A 157 -8.77 17.06 14.86
C ARG A 157 -8.69 15.88 15.83
N TRP A 158 -7.57 15.74 16.52
CA TRP A 158 -7.48 14.82 17.67
C TRP A 158 -8.28 15.40 18.84
N ASP A 159 -9.32 14.70 19.29
CA ASP A 159 -10.18 15.12 20.43
C ASP A 159 -9.64 14.64 21.79
N GLY A 160 -8.48 13.98 21.82
CA GLY A 160 -7.91 13.34 22.99
C GLY A 160 -8.21 11.83 23.10
N ARG A 161 -9.08 11.29 22.24
CA ARG A 161 -9.44 9.85 22.20
C ARG A 161 -9.49 9.28 20.78
N LYS A 162 -9.94 10.07 19.81
CA LYS A 162 -10.04 9.70 18.40
C LYS A 162 -9.85 10.93 17.51
N VAL A 163 -9.62 10.70 16.23
CA VAL A 163 -9.67 11.76 15.23
C VAL A 163 -11.13 11.98 14.83
N VAL A 164 -11.61 13.21 14.99
CA VAL A 164 -12.93 13.64 14.51
C VAL A 164 -12.78 14.44 13.22
N PRO A 165 -13.69 14.28 12.24
CA PRO A 165 -13.69 15.12 11.04
C PRO A 165 -13.74 16.60 11.42
N ILE A 166 -13.01 17.45 10.70
CA ILE A 166 -13.18 18.91 10.83
C ILE A 166 -14.54 19.25 10.21
N THR A 167 -15.57 19.38 11.03
CA THR A 167 -16.93 19.75 10.61
C THR A 167 -17.14 21.26 10.48
N ASP A 168 -16.07 22.06 10.48
CA ASP A 168 -16.11 23.52 10.30
C ASP A 168 -16.51 23.89 8.86
N THR A 169 -17.77 23.58 8.53
CA THR A 169 -18.51 24.38 7.57
C THR A 169 -18.94 25.62 8.34
N PRO A 170 -18.63 26.85 7.90
CA PRO A 170 -19.26 28.03 8.49
C PRO A 170 -20.77 27.83 8.36
N GLY A 171 -21.45 27.60 9.47
CA GLY A 171 -22.89 27.59 9.48
C GLY A 171 -23.38 28.95 8.95
N PRO A 172 -24.49 28.99 8.20
CA PRO A 172 -25.07 30.27 7.81
C PRO A 172 -25.22 31.14 9.07
N PRO A 173 -24.87 32.44 9.02
CA PRO A 173 -25.01 33.31 10.18
C PRO A 173 -26.45 33.21 10.70
N PRO A 174 -26.66 33.26 12.03
CA PRO A 174 -28.00 33.21 12.59
C PRO A 174 -28.85 34.27 11.91
N ALA A 175 -30.05 33.88 11.48
CA ALA A 175 -31.01 34.83 10.95
C ALA A 175 -31.19 35.94 12.00
N ALA A 176 -30.88 37.17 11.60
CA ALA A 176 -31.11 38.35 12.43
C ALA A 176 -32.60 38.45 12.79
N PRO A 177 -32.93 38.95 13.99
CA PRO A 177 -34.25 38.83 14.61
C PRO A 177 -35.40 39.44 13.81
#